data_AF-A0A561VG37-F1
#
_entry.id   AF-A0A561VG37-F1
#
_cell.length_a   1.000
_cell.length_b   1.000
_cell.length_c   1.000
_cell.angle_alpha   90.00
_cell.angle_beta   90.00
_cell.angle_gamma   90.00
#
_symmetry.space_group_name_H-M   'P 1'
#
loop_
_entity.id
_entity.type
_entity.pdbx_description
1 polymer ?
#
loop_
_entity_poly.entity_id
_entity_poly.type
_entity_poly.pdbx_seq_one_letter_code
_entity_poly.pdbx_strand_id
1 'polypeptide(L)'
;MNRSRINRSRRWQIVAVAGVAVTLAGIGLGVASAAESAPTVNCPQVRVDVAIPAQAQDEVRRNLDLLRTQIAEADKRLASSAGEGGANFIQNAILGPLKDKRFATINRIETAIGRNAPQPDLNAEGLSACTLNGSPAPATPVATATTAAPGGNLGVLTNSCASSNLPAHDGFQKGDRCVSTEFGEVGSAANNPSLLITQAPRQVNRNQPFTLQVSTRNLIRDRFLAAGQGGYYVESSVLRNGLVRGHFHTACRMLASTNEAPAPEPVPAFFVATEDSNGGATPDTVTIQVPGLPQSGTAQCASWAGDGSHRIPMMERANQTPAFDAVRIRVR
;
A
#
# COMPACT_ATOMS: atom_id res chain seq x y z
N MET A 1 0.35 -20.26 72.92
CA MET A 1 -0.36 -18.99 73.17
C MET A 1 0.66 -17.98 73.66
N ASN A 2 1.07 -17.02 72.82
CA ASN A 2 2.22 -16.14 73.09
C ASN A 2 1.89 -14.68 72.70
N ARG A 3 1.92 -13.81 73.71
CA ARG A 3 2.21 -12.35 73.79
C ARG A 3 1.91 -11.36 72.64
N SER A 4 1.06 -10.39 73.01
CA SER A 4 1.23 -8.91 72.99
C SER A 4 1.44 -8.09 71.69
N ARG A 5 0.61 -7.03 71.55
CA ARG A 5 0.87 -5.61 71.11
C ARG A 5 -0.48 -4.83 71.17
N ILE A 6 -0.73 -3.85 72.04
CA ILE A 6 -0.39 -2.39 72.02
C ILE A 6 -0.84 -1.69 70.71
N ASN A 7 -1.45 -0.49 70.62
CA ASN A 7 -2.24 0.44 71.47
C ASN A 7 -2.64 1.65 70.56
N ARG A 8 -3.81 2.25 70.81
CA ARG A 8 -4.25 3.66 70.62
C ARG A 8 -4.05 4.47 69.31
N SER A 9 -5.21 4.96 68.86
CA SER A 9 -5.49 6.18 68.10
C SER A 9 -4.91 7.47 68.70
N ARG A 10 -4.42 8.41 67.86
CA ARG A 10 -4.54 9.87 68.10
C ARG A 10 -4.20 10.74 66.88
N ARG A 11 -5.03 11.78 66.70
CA ARG A 11 -4.88 13.02 65.92
C ARG A 11 -3.52 13.72 66.12
N TRP A 12 -3.03 14.40 65.08
CA TRP A 12 -2.09 15.52 65.17
C TRP A 12 -2.51 16.67 64.23
N GLN A 13 -2.49 17.90 64.77
CA GLN A 13 -2.48 19.19 64.07
C GLN A 13 -1.04 19.67 63.98
N ILE A 14 -0.64 20.39 62.91
CA ILE A 14 0.34 21.50 62.94
C ILE A 14 -0.08 22.57 61.90
N VAL A 15 0.16 23.83 62.25
CA VAL A 15 -0.27 25.11 61.65
C VAL A 15 0.97 25.95 61.26
N ALA A 16 0.78 26.95 60.37
CA ALA A 16 1.55 28.19 60.14
C ALA A 16 2.80 28.11 59.21
N VAL A 17 3.21 29.06 58.34
CA VAL A 17 2.94 30.50 57.97
C VAL A 17 3.41 30.61 56.48
N ALA A 18 2.89 31.40 55.53
CA ALA A 18 2.83 32.86 55.42
C ALA A 18 2.01 33.25 54.18
N GLY A 19 1.18 34.29 54.30
CA GLY A 19 0.51 34.94 53.17
C GLY A 19 1.24 36.20 52.74
N VAL A 20 1.18 36.53 51.44
CA VAL A 20 1.15 37.90 50.91
C VAL A 20 0.25 37.88 49.67
N ALA A 21 -0.77 38.74 49.68
CA ALA A 21 -1.69 38.98 48.58
C ALA A 21 -1.13 40.06 47.64
N VAL A 22 -1.25 39.89 46.31
CA VAL A 22 -1.15 41.00 45.34
C VAL A 22 -2.08 40.74 44.14
N THR A 23 -3.14 41.55 44.13
CA THR A 23 -3.95 42.12 43.03
C THR A 23 -3.78 41.62 41.58
N LEU A 24 -4.92 41.26 40.97
CA LEU A 24 -5.15 41.30 39.53
C LEU A 24 -5.00 42.75 39.01
N ALA A 25 -4.01 42.97 38.15
CA ALA A 25 -4.00 44.03 37.14
C ALA A 25 -3.33 43.47 35.89
N GLY A 26 -4.09 43.41 34.79
CA GLY A 26 -3.62 42.84 33.55
C GLY A 26 -2.49 43.65 32.94
N ILE A 27 -1.42 42.96 32.55
CA ILE A 27 -0.66 43.26 31.35
C ILE A 27 -0.37 41.89 30.72
N GLY A 28 -1.17 41.55 29.72
CA GLY A 28 -0.84 40.46 28.83
C GLY A 28 0.44 40.82 28.09
N LEU A 29 1.58 40.32 28.57
CA LEU A 29 2.73 40.09 27.72
C LEU A 29 2.44 38.81 26.94
N GLY A 30 1.50 38.93 26.00
CA GLY A 30 1.44 38.01 24.88
C GLY A 30 2.78 38.16 24.16
N VAL A 31 3.62 37.14 24.24
CA VAL A 31 4.54 36.89 23.14
C VAL A 31 3.64 36.72 21.93
N ALA A 32 3.55 37.77 21.11
CA ALA A 32 3.11 37.61 19.74
C ALA A 32 4.22 36.77 19.10
N SER A 33 4.14 35.45 19.23
CA SER A 33 4.62 34.57 18.19
C SER A 33 3.97 35.14 16.93
N ALA A 34 4.76 35.76 16.07
CA ALA A 34 4.35 35.97 14.70
C ALA A 34 3.76 34.63 14.26
N ALA A 35 2.45 34.60 14.02
CA ALA A 35 1.80 33.42 13.51
C ALA A 35 2.46 33.18 12.16
N GLU A 36 3.48 32.33 12.16
CA GLU A 36 4.11 31.82 10.96
C GLU A 36 2.95 31.17 10.22
N SER A 37 2.52 31.81 9.14
CA SER A 37 1.34 31.39 8.39
C SER A 37 1.56 29.93 8.02
N ALA A 38 0.72 29.05 8.55
CA ALA A 38 0.85 27.62 8.31
C ALA A 38 0.94 27.39 6.79
N PRO A 39 1.88 26.56 6.32
CA PRO A 39 2.03 26.31 4.90
C PRO A 39 0.71 25.75 4.36
N THR A 40 0.21 26.33 3.28
CA THR A 40 -0.97 25.84 2.56
C THR A 40 -0.56 25.10 1.31
N VAL A 41 -1.43 24.23 0.81
CA VAL A 41 -1.25 23.57 -0.47
C VAL A 41 -1.53 24.55 -1.62
N ASN A 42 -0.76 24.42 -2.70
CA ASN A 42 -0.98 25.06 -3.98
C ASN A 42 -1.14 24.00 -5.07
N CYS A 43 -2.32 23.94 -5.69
CA CYS A 43 -2.62 22.98 -6.74
C CYS A 43 -2.94 23.68 -8.06
N PRO A 44 -2.53 23.11 -9.22
CA PRO A 44 -2.99 23.56 -10.53
C PRO A 44 -4.51 23.64 -10.60
N GLN A 45 -5.04 24.69 -11.22
CA GLN A 45 -6.48 24.79 -11.46
C GLN A 45 -6.90 23.85 -12.58
N VAL A 46 -8.00 23.12 -12.36
CA VAL A 46 -8.63 22.27 -13.37
C VAL A 46 -9.65 23.12 -14.13
N ARG A 47 -9.44 23.27 -15.44
CA ARG A 47 -10.37 23.94 -16.36
C ARG A 47 -10.90 22.91 -17.34
N VAL A 48 -12.20 22.97 -17.61
CA VAL A 48 -12.89 22.08 -18.55
C VAL A 48 -13.30 22.93 -19.75
N ASP A 49 -12.42 23.01 -20.74
CA ASP A 49 -12.56 23.91 -21.90
C ASP A 49 -13.24 23.23 -23.10
N VAL A 50 -14.07 22.22 -22.82
CA VAL A 50 -14.86 21.49 -23.82
C VAL A 50 -16.35 21.61 -23.52
N ALA A 51 -17.18 21.40 -24.53
CA ALA A 51 -18.63 21.36 -24.35
C ALA A 51 -19.02 20.18 -23.44
N ILE A 52 -19.67 20.49 -22.31
CA ILE A 52 -20.13 19.48 -21.35
C ILE A 52 -21.58 19.08 -21.71
N PRO A 53 -21.85 17.79 -22.01
CA PRO A 53 -23.20 17.29 -22.23
C PRO A 53 -24.12 17.60 -21.06
N ALA A 54 -25.39 17.92 -21.32
CA ALA A 54 -26.36 18.27 -20.27
C ALA A 54 -26.45 17.20 -19.17
N GLN A 55 -26.36 15.93 -19.56
CA GLN A 55 -26.39 14.76 -18.67
C GLN A 55 -25.18 14.68 -17.72
N ALA A 56 -24.05 15.29 -18.09
CA ALA A 56 -22.80 15.24 -17.32
C ALA A 56 -22.58 16.48 -16.42
N GLN A 57 -23.35 17.55 -16.59
CA GLN A 57 -23.12 18.84 -15.91
C GLN A 57 -23.07 18.70 -14.38
N ASP A 58 -24.02 17.98 -13.78
CA ASP A 58 -24.06 17.81 -12.33
C ASP A 58 -22.95 16.90 -11.80
N GLU A 59 -22.56 15.88 -12.56
CA GLU A 59 -21.45 15.00 -12.19
C GLU A 59 -20.12 15.74 -12.27
N VAL A 60 -19.88 16.52 -13.34
CA VAL A 60 -18.70 17.36 -13.47
C VAL A 60 -18.64 18.40 -12.35
N ARG A 61 -19.78 19.08 -12.03
CA ARG A 61 -19.84 20.05 -10.92
C ARG A 61 -19.46 19.40 -9.58
N ARG A 62 -20.04 18.24 -9.25
CA ARG A 62 -19.71 17.52 -8.01
C ARG A 62 -18.24 17.13 -7.91
N ASN A 63 -17.62 16.72 -9.02
CA ASN A 63 -16.20 16.38 -9.03
C ASN A 63 -15.30 17.63 -8.91
N LEU A 64 -15.68 18.76 -9.50
CA LEU A 64 -14.99 20.04 -9.30
C LEU A 64 -15.08 20.52 -7.83
N ASP A 65 -16.23 20.33 -7.19
CA ASP A 65 -16.38 20.62 -5.75
C ASP A 65 -15.55 19.65 -4.88
N LEU A 66 -15.51 18.37 -5.25
CA LEU A 66 -14.68 17.38 -4.57
C LEU A 66 -13.18 17.74 -4.63
N LEU A 67 -12.68 18.26 -5.76
CA LEU A 67 -11.30 18.75 -5.87
C LEU A 67 -11.01 19.88 -4.87
N ARG A 68 -11.97 20.76 -4.59
CA ARG A 68 -11.83 21.83 -3.58
C ARG A 68 -11.80 21.25 -2.17
N THR A 69 -12.68 20.30 -1.88
CA THR A 69 -12.72 19.60 -0.58
C THR A 69 -11.39 18.89 -0.28
N GLN A 70 -10.81 18.22 -1.28
CA GLN A 70 -9.52 17.53 -1.14
C GLN A 70 -8.38 18.48 -0.75
N ILE A 71 -8.36 19.70 -1.32
CA ILE A 71 -7.38 20.73 -0.95
C ILE A 71 -7.61 21.17 0.50
N ALA A 72 -8.85 21.46 0.89
CA ALA A 72 -9.18 21.89 2.25
C ALA A 72 -8.85 20.82 3.32
N GLU A 73 -9.04 19.55 3.01
CA GLU A 73 -8.62 18.43 3.87
C GLU A 73 -7.10 18.38 4.05
N ALA A 74 -6.35 18.60 2.96
CA ALA A 74 -4.89 18.61 2.99
C ALA A 74 -4.35 19.82 3.77
N ASP A 75 -4.94 21.01 3.60
CA ASP A 75 -4.61 22.21 4.37
C ASP A 75 -4.88 22.00 5.87
N LYS A 76 -6.02 21.39 6.21
CA LYS A 76 -6.34 21.02 7.60
C LYS A 76 -5.31 20.05 8.17
N ARG A 77 -4.87 19.07 7.37
CA ARG A 77 -3.86 18.10 7.79
C ARG A 77 -2.50 18.77 8.01
N LEU A 78 -2.07 19.66 7.11
CA LEU A 78 -0.85 20.47 7.26
C LEU A 78 -0.85 21.27 8.56
N ALA A 79 -1.95 21.97 8.83
CA ALA A 79 -2.08 22.78 10.05
C ALA A 79 -2.01 21.92 11.33
N SER A 80 -2.53 20.68 11.29
CA SER A 80 -2.55 19.78 12.45
C SER A 80 -1.25 18.99 12.67
N SER A 81 -0.33 18.96 11.70
CA SER A 81 0.85 18.09 11.72
C SER A 81 2.14 18.79 12.14
N ALA A 82 2.05 19.97 12.77
CA ALA A 82 3.21 20.67 13.32
C ALA A 82 3.90 19.80 14.40
N GLY A 83 5.14 19.38 14.13
CA GLY A 83 5.91 18.50 15.02
C GLY A 83 5.70 17.00 14.81
N GLU A 84 4.87 16.59 13.84
CA GLU A 84 4.68 15.19 13.46
C GLU A 84 5.62 14.78 12.30
N GLY A 85 6.51 13.82 12.55
CA GLY A 85 7.26 13.12 11.50
C GLY A 85 8.50 13.84 10.95
N GLY A 86 9.48 13.06 10.48
CA GLY A 86 10.75 13.57 9.92
C GLY A 86 10.60 14.29 8.58
N ALA A 87 11.72 14.66 7.96
CA ALA A 87 11.81 15.57 6.81
C ALA A 87 10.89 15.26 5.60
N ASN A 88 10.39 14.03 5.45
CA ASN A 88 9.56 13.59 4.32
C ASN A 88 8.07 13.40 4.66
N PHE A 89 7.63 13.71 5.89
CA PHE A 89 6.26 13.44 6.32
C PHE A 89 5.21 14.15 5.45
N ILE A 90 5.40 15.43 5.18
CA ILE A 90 4.44 16.22 4.37
C ILE A 90 4.30 15.64 2.96
N GLN A 91 5.40 15.19 2.37
CA GLN A 91 5.36 14.58 1.04
C GLN A 91 4.62 13.25 1.04
N ASN A 92 4.92 12.37 2.00
CA ASN A 92 4.39 11.01 2.01
C ASN A 92 2.94 10.93 2.53
N ALA A 93 2.58 11.77 3.51
CA ALA A 93 1.30 11.68 4.21
C ALA A 93 0.27 12.71 3.74
N ILE A 94 0.68 13.75 2.99
CA ILE A 94 -0.21 14.85 2.59
C ILE A 94 -0.18 15.05 1.08
N LEU A 95 0.97 15.45 0.51
CA LEU A 95 1.03 15.83 -0.91
C LEU A 95 0.92 14.63 -1.85
N GLY A 96 1.51 13.48 -1.50
CA GLY A 96 1.33 12.22 -2.25
C GLY A 96 -0.14 11.79 -2.31
N PRO A 97 -0.82 11.56 -1.18
CA PRO A 97 -2.24 11.20 -1.17
C PRO A 97 -3.16 12.24 -1.83
N LEU A 98 -2.84 13.53 -1.74
CA LEU A 98 -3.60 14.57 -2.42
C LEU A 98 -3.46 14.49 -3.94
N LYS A 99 -2.24 14.25 -4.45
CA LYS A 99 -1.98 14.04 -5.87
C LYS A 99 -2.84 12.90 -6.41
N ASP A 100 -2.86 11.76 -5.72
CA ASP A 100 -3.61 10.58 -6.17
C ASP A 100 -5.13 10.83 -6.18
N LYS A 101 -5.67 11.45 -5.11
CA LYS A 101 -7.09 11.82 -5.02
C LYS A 101 -7.50 12.77 -6.16
N ARG A 102 -6.66 13.76 -6.48
CA ARG A 102 -6.91 14.72 -7.56
C ARG A 102 -6.86 14.06 -8.92
N PHE A 103 -5.83 13.25 -9.19
CA PHE A 103 -5.70 12.49 -10.44
C PHE A 103 -6.96 11.66 -10.72
N ALA A 104 -7.41 10.88 -9.74
CA ALA A 104 -8.61 10.06 -9.88
C ALA A 104 -9.88 10.91 -10.12
N THR A 105 -9.98 12.09 -9.52
CA THR A 105 -11.14 12.98 -9.66
C THR A 105 -11.17 13.67 -11.02
N ILE A 106 -10.01 14.04 -11.58
CA ILE A 106 -9.90 14.60 -12.93
C ILE A 106 -10.28 13.54 -13.98
N ASN A 107 -9.80 12.31 -13.85
CA ASN A 107 -10.20 11.20 -14.73
C ASN A 107 -11.70 10.90 -14.67
N ARG A 108 -12.36 11.09 -13.52
CA ARG A 108 -13.83 11.00 -13.41
C ARG A 108 -14.54 12.10 -14.19
N ILE A 109 -13.99 13.32 -14.24
CA ILE A 109 -14.53 14.41 -15.05
C ILE A 109 -14.43 14.07 -16.53
N GLU A 110 -13.25 13.60 -16.98
CA GLU A 110 -13.03 13.17 -18.37
C GLU A 110 -14.00 12.06 -18.77
N THR A 111 -14.12 11.04 -17.92
CA THR A 111 -15.04 9.90 -18.14
C THR A 111 -16.50 10.36 -18.18
N ALA A 112 -16.93 11.24 -17.28
CA ALA A 112 -18.31 11.74 -17.23
C ALA A 112 -18.70 12.45 -18.54
N ILE A 113 -17.78 13.23 -19.11
CA ILE A 113 -17.96 13.88 -20.41
C ILE A 113 -17.92 12.84 -21.54
N GLY A 114 -16.94 11.93 -21.50
CA GLY A 114 -16.69 10.88 -22.49
C GLY A 114 -17.84 9.89 -22.71
N ARG A 115 -18.79 9.78 -21.77
CA ARG A 115 -19.99 8.94 -21.95
C ARG A 115 -20.96 9.46 -23.01
N ASN A 116 -20.96 10.76 -23.30
CA ASN A 116 -21.95 11.40 -24.20
C ASN A 116 -21.33 12.40 -25.19
N ALA A 117 -20.01 12.53 -25.20
CA ALA A 117 -19.22 13.37 -26.09
C ALA A 117 -17.84 12.74 -26.29
N PRO A 118 -17.02 13.20 -27.27
CA PRO A 118 -15.62 12.84 -27.33
C PRO A 118 -14.95 13.09 -25.97
N GLN A 119 -14.26 12.08 -25.44
CA GLN A 119 -13.61 12.18 -24.14
C GLN A 119 -12.50 13.24 -24.19
N PRO A 120 -12.54 14.27 -23.34
CA PRO A 120 -11.46 15.23 -23.25
C PRO A 120 -10.26 14.62 -22.54
N ASP A 121 -9.06 15.08 -22.91
CA ASP A 121 -7.84 14.91 -22.11
C ASP A 121 -7.59 16.23 -21.38
N LEU A 122 -7.81 16.23 -20.06
CA LEU A 122 -7.57 17.40 -19.22
C LEU A 122 -6.12 17.44 -18.70
N ASN A 123 -5.26 16.49 -19.09
CA ASN A 123 -3.93 16.30 -18.53
C ASN A 123 -3.97 16.05 -17.01
N ALA A 124 -4.70 15.01 -16.59
CA ALA A 124 -4.83 14.63 -15.20
C ALA A 124 -3.47 14.45 -14.49
N GLU A 125 -2.48 13.91 -15.19
CA GLU A 125 -1.13 13.71 -14.67
C GLU A 125 -0.46 15.04 -14.31
N GLY A 126 -0.48 16.03 -15.23
CA GLY A 126 0.08 17.36 -15.00
C GLY A 126 -0.70 18.23 -14.01
N LEU A 127 -2.01 18.01 -13.86
CA LEU A 127 -2.87 18.80 -12.96
C LEU A 127 -3.02 18.23 -11.54
N SER A 128 -2.60 16.99 -11.33
CA SER A 128 -2.76 16.29 -10.05
C SER A 128 -1.79 16.75 -8.97
N ALA A 129 -0.53 17.06 -9.34
CA ALA A 129 0.53 17.40 -8.39
C ALA A 129 0.30 18.78 -7.75
N CYS A 130 0.48 18.84 -6.43
CA CYS A 130 0.39 20.09 -5.67
C CYS A 130 1.71 20.36 -4.93
N THR A 131 1.98 21.64 -4.66
CA THR A 131 3.15 22.12 -3.91
C THR A 131 2.72 22.82 -2.62
N LEU A 132 3.67 23.29 -1.81
CA LEU A 132 3.39 24.13 -0.64
C LEU A 132 3.65 25.61 -0.97
N ASN A 133 2.78 26.48 -0.49
CA ASN A 133 3.07 27.90 -0.43
C ASN A 133 4.01 28.17 0.75
N GLY A 134 5.16 28.81 0.48
CA GLY A 134 6.07 29.32 1.52
C GLY A 134 7.32 28.48 1.84
N SER A 135 7.68 27.47 1.05
CA SER A 135 8.97 26.75 1.20
C SER A 135 9.93 27.03 0.04
N PRO A 136 11.26 27.18 0.29
CA PRO A 136 12.24 27.14 -0.80
C PRO A 136 12.22 25.78 -1.48
N ALA A 137 12.52 25.75 -2.78
CA ALA A 137 12.54 24.52 -3.59
C ALA A 137 13.43 23.42 -2.96
N PRO A 138 13.04 22.13 -3.07
CA PRO A 138 13.79 21.07 -2.41
C PRO A 138 15.16 20.84 -3.08
N ALA A 139 16.20 20.74 -2.25
CA ALA A 139 17.52 20.28 -2.68
C ALA A 139 17.49 18.78 -2.99
N THR A 140 18.13 18.40 -4.09
CA THR A 140 18.33 17.01 -4.53
C THR A 140 19.02 16.16 -3.46
N PRO A 141 18.48 14.98 -3.08
CA PRO A 141 19.15 14.09 -2.15
C PRO A 141 20.36 13.41 -2.79
N VAL A 142 21.51 13.49 -2.12
CA VAL A 142 22.68 12.66 -2.40
C VAL A 142 22.37 11.22 -1.96
N ALA A 143 22.41 10.29 -2.90
CA ALA A 143 22.13 8.88 -2.67
C ALA A 143 23.21 8.25 -1.77
N THR A 144 22.79 7.67 -0.64
CA THR A 144 23.58 6.67 0.08
C THR A 144 22.97 5.31 -0.25
N ALA A 145 23.80 4.40 -0.79
CA ALA A 145 23.36 3.09 -1.27
C ALA A 145 22.83 2.22 -0.12
N THR A 146 21.52 2.02 -0.11
CA THR A 146 20.85 0.93 0.62
C THR A 146 20.03 0.16 -0.41
N THR A 147 20.08 -1.17 -0.37
CA THR A 147 19.41 -2.08 -1.31
C THR A 147 17.97 -1.65 -1.60
N ALA A 148 17.68 -1.41 -2.87
CA ALA A 148 16.38 -0.92 -3.33
C ALA A 148 15.26 -1.91 -2.99
N ALA A 149 14.16 -1.40 -2.43
CA ALA A 149 12.91 -2.14 -2.39
C ALA A 149 12.45 -2.44 -3.83
N PRO A 150 12.00 -3.68 -4.14
CA PRO A 150 11.45 -3.98 -5.46
C PRO A 150 10.27 -3.04 -5.75
N GLY A 151 10.14 -2.57 -7.00
CA GLY A 151 8.93 -1.89 -7.45
C GLY A 151 8.82 -0.38 -7.25
N GLY A 152 9.82 0.30 -6.68
CA GLY A 152 9.77 1.74 -6.38
C GLY A 152 9.65 2.68 -7.60
N ASN A 153 9.88 2.17 -8.82
CA ASN A 153 9.97 2.97 -10.05
C ASN A 153 9.01 2.50 -11.16
N LEU A 154 8.03 1.64 -10.86
CA LEU A 154 7.12 1.09 -11.85
C LEU A 154 5.85 1.93 -11.96
N GLY A 155 5.56 2.46 -13.16
CA GLY A 155 4.26 3.06 -13.47
C GLY A 155 3.14 2.01 -13.57
N VAL A 156 1.89 2.47 -13.48
CA VAL A 156 0.68 1.64 -13.66
C VAL A 156 0.48 1.36 -15.15
N LEU A 157 0.37 0.10 -15.54
CA LEU A 157 0.16 -0.27 -16.94
C LEU A 157 -1.29 -0.09 -17.38
N THR A 158 -2.23 -0.51 -16.54
CA THR A 158 -3.68 -0.29 -16.70
C THR A 158 -4.40 -0.66 -15.40
N ASN A 159 -5.58 -0.09 -15.20
CA ASN A 159 -6.52 -0.45 -14.13
C ASN A 159 -7.88 -0.94 -14.68
N SER A 160 -7.99 -1.15 -15.99
CA SER A 160 -9.22 -1.57 -16.67
C SER A 160 -8.93 -2.30 -17.98
N CYS A 161 -9.98 -2.80 -18.64
CA CYS A 161 -9.89 -3.42 -19.96
C CYS A 161 -9.85 -2.42 -21.12
N ALA A 162 -9.92 -1.11 -20.87
CA ALA A 162 -10.05 -0.10 -21.92
C ALA A 162 -8.89 -0.10 -22.93
N SER A 163 -7.70 -0.51 -22.50
CA SER A 163 -6.49 -0.59 -23.32
C SER A 163 -6.12 -2.01 -23.77
N SER A 164 -6.92 -3.03 -23.42
CA SER A 164 -6.65 -4.42 -23.82
C SER A 164 -7.09 -4.69 -25.25
N ASN A 165 -6.29 -5.44 -26.00
CA ASN A 165 -6.65 -5.94 -27.32
C ASN A 165 -7.34 -7.32 -27.27
N LEU A 166 -7.52 -7.90 -26.08
CA LEU A 166 -8.22 -9.18 -25.92
C LEU A 166 -9.73 -8.98 -25.97
N PRO A 167 -10.49 -9.97 -26.47
CA PRO A 167 -11.95 -9.94 -26.38
C PRO A 167 -12.42 -9.83 -24.92
N ALA A 168 -13.53 -9.13 -24.68
CA ALA A 168 -14.17 -9.09 -23.37
C ALA A 168 -14.64 -10.49 -22.95
N HIS A 169 -14.59 -10.79 -21.65
CA HIS A 169 -15.16 -12.01 -21.10
C HIS A 169 -16.69 -12.07 -21.32
N ASP A 170 -17.22 -13.27 -21.49
CA ASP A 170 -18.65 -13.55 -21.62
C ASP A 170 -19.23 -14.24 -20.37
N GLY A 171 -18.45 -14.28 -19.28
CA GLY A 171 -18.81 -14.95 -18.03
C GLY A 171 -18.52 -16.46 -18.00
N PHE A 172 -17.97 -17.03 -19.07
CA PHE A 172 -17.57 -18.44 -19.12
C PHE A 172 -16.05 -18.63 -18.96
N GLN A 173 -15.63 -19.85 -18.61
CA GLN A 173 -14.23 -20.26 -18.41
C GLN A 173 -13.47 -20.31 -19.73
N LYS A 174 -13.13 -19.13 -20.28
CA LYS A 174 -12.36 -18.96 -21.52
C LYS A 174 -11.14 -18.08 -21.23
N GLY A 175 -9.95 -18.59 -21.54
CA GLY A 175 -8.71 -17.81 -21.50
C GLY A 175 -8.64 -16.80 -22.65
N ASP A 176 -7.56 -16.01 -22.66
CA ASP A 176 -7.32 -14.95 -23.63
C ASP A 176 -8.50 -13.97 -23.70
N ARG A 177 -8.98 -13.54 -22.53
CA ARG A 177 -10.06 -12.57 -22.35
C ARG A 177 -9.61 -11.46 -21.40
N CYS A 178 -10.19 -10.27 -21.58
CA CYS A 178 -10.10 -9.22 -20.56
C CYS A 178 -11.34 -9.25 -19.66
N VAL A 179 -11.12 -9.24 -18.34
CA VAL A 179 -12.17 -9.27 -17.31
C VAL A 179 -12.33 -7.89 -16.68
N SER A 180 -13.51 -7.31 -16.91
CA SER A 180 -13.80 -5.90 -16.66
C SER A 180 -14.10 -5.55 -15.20
N THR A 181 -14.35 -6.53 -14.33
CA THR A 181 -14.46 -6.35 -12.87
C THR A 181 -13.07 -6.17 -12.22
N GLU A 182 -12.25 -5.32 -12.84
CA GLU A 182 -10.90 -4.96 -12.39
C GLU A 182 -9.94 -6.15 -12.19
N PHE A 183 -10.21 -7.31 -12.80
CA PHE A 183 -9.29 -8.46 -12.81
C PHE A 183 -8.21 -8.31 -13.89
N GLY A 184 -8.54 -7.74 -15.04
CA GLY A 184 -7.62 -7.61 -16.17
C GLY A 184 -7.57 -8.87 -17.03
N GLU A 185 -6.42 -9.15 -17.63
CA GLU A 185 -6.23 -10.20 -18.62
C GLU A 185 -6.00 -11.57 -17.98
N VAL A 186 -6.61 -12.60 -18.57
CA VAL A 186 -6.52 -14.01 -18.14
C VAL A 186 -5.82 -14.82 -19.21
N GLY A 187 -4.70 -15.46 -18.86
CA GLY A 187 -3.99 -16.36 -19.77
C GLY A 187 -4.74 -17.67 -19.98
N SER A 188 -4.49 -18.33 -21.11
CA SER A 188 -5.00 -19.68 -21.36
C SER A 188 -4.48 -20.70 -20.34
N ALA A 189 -5.15 -21.85 -20.20
CA ALA A 189 -4.81 -22.90 -19.26
C ALA A 189 -3.38 -23.43 -19.46
N ALA A 190 -2.88 -23.43 -20.71
CA ALA A 190 -1.49 -23.81 -21.03
C ALA A 190 -0.46 -22.77 -20.55
N ASN A 191 -0.87 -21.51 -20.46
CA ASN A 191 -0.04 -20.35 -20.15
C ASN A 191 -0.30 -19.78 -18.74
N ASN A 192 -1.23 -20.35 -17.97
CA ASN A 192 -1.42 -19.92 -16.59
C ASN A 192 -0.19 -20.30 -15.75
N PRO A 193 0.14 -19.47 -14.74
CA PRO A 193 1.30 -19.70 -13.89
C PRO A 193 1.12 -20.94 -13.00
N SER A 194 2.24 -21.55 -12.66
CA SER A 194 2.35 -22.56 -11.60
C SER A 194 3.59 -22.29 -10.74
N LEU A 195 3.55 -22.75 -9.50
CA LEU A 195 4.61 -22.53 -8.51
C LEU A 195 4.78 -23.77 -7.63
N LEU A 196 6.02 -24.08 -7.26
CA LEU A 196 6.36 -25.19 -6.38
C LEU A 196 7.54 -24.85 -5.48
N ILE A 197 7.47 -25.16 -4.19
CA ILE A 197 8.63 -25.12 -3.28
C ILE A 197 9.37 -26.47 -3.45
N THR A 198 10.47 -26.46 -4.19
CA THR A 198 11.22 -27.67 -4.54
C THR A 198 12.17 -28.12 -3.44
N GLN A 199 12.59 -27.21 -2.56
CA GLN A 199 13.44 -27.53 -1.42
C GLN A 199 13.12 -26.67 -0.21
N ALA A 200 13.01 -27.32 0.95
CA ALA A 200 12.88 -26.67 2.26
C ALA A 200 13.45 -27.58 3.35
N PRO A 201 14.05 -27.01 4.42
CA PRO A 201 14.45 -27.81 5.57
C PRO A 201 13.21 -28.34 6.30
N ARG A 202 13.29 -29.56 6.84
CA ARG A 202 12.24 -30.10 7.72
C ARG A 202 12.28 -29.48 9.13
N GLN A 203 13.46 -29.00 9.53
CA GLN A 203 13.70 -28.46 10.85
C GLN A 203 14.84 -27.43 10.82
N VAL A 204 14.70 -26.39 11.64
CA VAL A 204 15.74 -25.39 11.94
C VAL A 204 15.74 -25.05 13.44
N ASN A 205 16.82 -24.48 13.96
CA ASN A 205 16.82 -23.87 15.28
C ASN A 205 16.25 -22.44 15.21
N ARG A 206 15.77 -21.89 16.34
CA ARG A 206 15.37 -20.48 16.43
C ARG A 206 16.49 -19.56 15.93
N ASN A 207 16.09 -18.54 15.16
CA ASN A 207 16.99 -17.56 14.56
C ASN A 207 18.12 -18.16 13.70
N GLN A 208 18.03 -19.44 13.32
CA GLN A 208 18.96 -20.04 12.38
C GLN A 208 18.53 -19.67 10.95
N PRO A 209 19.41 -19.04 10.15
CA PRO A 209 19.12 -18.79 8.74
C PRO A 209 18.91 -20.09 7.97
N PHE A 210 18.01 -20.05 6.99
CA PHE A 210 17.80 -21.17 6.07
C PHE A 210 17.29 -20.68 4.71
N THR A 211 17.27 -21.60 3.73
CA THR A 211 16.80 -21.32 2.38
C THR A 211 15.56 -22.12 2.01
N LEU A 212 14.77 -21.54 1.11
CA LEU A 212 13.76 -22.23 0.31
C LEU A 212 14.16 -22.13 -1.17
N GLN A 213 13.95 -23.19 -1.95
CA GLN A 213 14.01 -23.13 -3.41
C GLN A 213 12.59 -23.09 -3.95
N VAL A 214 12.26 -22.04 -4.70
CA VAL A 214 10.93 -21.83 -5.27
C VAL A 214 11.04 -21.85 -6.78
N SER A 215 10.36 -22.81 -7.42
CA SER A 215 10.27 -22.88 -8.87
C SER A 215 8.99 -22.24 -9.37
N THR A 216 9.11 -21.43 -10.43
CA THR A 216 7.95 -20.84 -11.12
C THR A 216 7.96 -21.20 -12.59
N ARG A 217 6.78 -21.35 -13.18
CA ARG A 217 6.57 -21.54 -14.62
C ARG A 217 5.46 -20.61 -15.08
N ASN A 218 5.56 -20.09 -16.30
CA ASN A 218 4.58 -19.22 -16.95
C ASN A 218 4.30 -17.91 -16.17
N LEU A 219 5.34 -17.36 -15.55
CA LEU A 219 5.27 -16.12 -14.78
C LEU A 219 6.46 -15.23 -15.15
N ILE A 220 6.17 -14.03 -15.65
CA ILE A 220 7.18 -12.99 -15.88
C ILE A 220 7.21 -12.12 -14.63
N ARG A 221 8.32 -12.11 -13.90
CA ARG A 221 8.44 -11.48 -12.58
C ARG A 221 8.94 -10.04 -12.68
N ASP A 222 8.24 -9.22 -13.47
CA ASP A 222 8.62 -7.83 -13.77
C ASP A 222 7.59 -6.78 -13.30
N ARG A 223 6.59 -7.19 -12.52
CA ARG A 223 5.52 -6.33 -11.99
C ARG A 223 5.35 -6.51 -10.50
N PHE A 224 5.83 -5.56 -9.72
CA PHE A 224 5.46 -5.40 -8.32
C PHE A 224 5.36 -3.92 -8.04
N LEU A 225 4.17 -3.34 -7.96
CA LEU A 225 4.05 -1.94 -7.55
C LEU A 225 4.01 -1.89 -6.03
N ALA A 226 4.98 -1.21 -5.43
CA ALA A 226 5.15 -1.23 -3.98
C ALA A 226 3.87 -0.80 -3.24
N ALA A 227 3.37 -1.67 -2.37
CA ALA A 227 2.13 -1.44 -1.65
C ALA A 227 2.14 -0.15 -0.81
N GLY A 228 3.27 0.12 -0.14
CA GLY A 228 3.48 1.33 0.66
C GLY A 228 3.56 2.62 -0.15
N GLN A 229 3.57 2.54 -1.48
CA GLN A 229 3.55 3.67 -2.41
C GLN A 229 2.21 3.76 -3.17
N GLY A 230 1.15 3.12 -2.66
CA GLY A 230 -0.19 3.15 -3.29
C GLY A 230 -0.37 2.20 -4.48
N GLY A 231 0.65 1.39 -4.80
CA GLY A 231 0.63 0.47 -5.95
C GLY A 231 -0.24 -0.78 -5.79
N TYR A 232 -0.72 -1.07 -4.58
CA TYR A 232 -1.24 -2.39 -4.25
C TYR A 232 -2.51 -2.78 -5.02
N TYR A 233 -3.44 -1.84 -5.21
CA TYR A 233 -4.75 -2.07 -5.83
C TYR A 233 -4.93 -1.40 -7.20
N VAL A 234 -3.87 -0.81 -7.74
CA VAL A 234 -4.01 0.16 -8.85
C VAL A 234 -3.79 -0.46 -10.23
N GLU A 235 -3.13 -1.62 -10.32
CA GLU A 235 -2.85 -2.29 -11.58
C GLU A 235 -3.71 -3.54 -11.73
N SER A 236 -4.28 -3.77 -12.92
CA SER A 236 -4.96 -5.02 -13.28
C SER A 236 -3.97 -6.07 -13.79
N SER A 237 -4.36 -7.35 -13.82
CA SER A 237 -3.54 -8.38 -14.48
C SER A 237 -3.31 -8.03 -15.94
N VAL A 238 -2.08 -8.21 -16.42
CA VAL A 238 -1.70 -8.05 -17.82
C VAL A 238 -0.80 -9.20 -18.27
N LEU A 239 -0.93 -9.57 -19.54
CA LEU A 239 -0.13 -10.61 -20.16
C LEU A 239 0.97 -10.01 -21.03
N ARG A 240 2.07 -10.75 -21.20
CA ARG A 240 3.03 -10.56 -22.29
C ARG A 240 3.27 -11.90 -22.94
N ASN A 241 3.01 -11.99 -24.25
CA ASN A 241 3.09 -13.23 -25.02
C ASN A 241 2.23 -14.35 -24.39
N GLY A 242 1.05 -14.00 -23.87
CA GLY A 242 0.12 -14.93 -23.22
C GLY A 242 0.50 -15.32 -21.78
N LEU A 243 1.66 -14.92 -21.28
CA LEU A 243 2.10 -15.20 -19.91
C LEU A 243 1.75 -14.06 -18.96
N VAL A 244 1.39 -14.40 -17.72
CA VAL A 244 1.11 -13.42 -16.67
C VAL A 244 2.37 -12.63 -16.32
N ARG A 245 2.23 -11.31 -16.27
CA ARG A 245 3.25 -10.43 -15.69
C ARG A 245 2.90 -10.13 -14.23
N GLY A 246 3.89 -10.25 -13.35
CA GLY A 246 3.66 -10.29 -11.92
C GLY A 246 4.95 -10.36 -11.12
N HIS A 247 4.85 -11.04 -10.00
CA HIS A 247 5.90 -11.34 -9.03
C HIS A 247 5.46 -12.59 -8.26
N PHE A 248 6.21 -13.02 -7.24
CA PHE A 248 5.65 -13.93 -6.25
C PHE A 248 6.04 -13.51 -4.85
N HIS A 249 5.28 -13.95 -3.85
CA HIS A 249 5.57 -13.72 -2.45
C HIS A 249 6.07 -15.01 -1.81
N THR A 250 6.88 -14.87 -0.77
CA THR A 250 7.18 -15.94 0.16
C THR A 250 7.06 -15.42 1.58
N ALA A 251 6.29 -16.12 2.41
CA ALA A 251 6.07 -15.74 3.79
C ALA A 251 6.16 -16.94 4.72
N CYS A 252 6.72 -16.75 5.91
CA CYS A 252 6.71 -17.75 6.96
C CYS A 252 6.00 -17.20 8.21
N ARG A 253 4.99 -17.92 8.68
CA ARG A 253 4.29 -17.63 9.94
C ARG A 253 4.41 -18.78 10.92
N MET A 254 4.39 -18.47 12.21
CA MET A 254 4.34 -19.48 13.26
C MET A 254 2.88 -19.90 13.47
N LEU A 255 2.61 -21.20 13.44
CA LEU A 255 1.27 -21.73 13.64
C LEU A 255 1.00 -21.93 15.14
N ALA A 256 -0.08 -21.34 15.63
CA ALA A 256 -0.60 -21.62 16.98
C ALA A 256 -1.24 -23.02 17.07
N SER A 257 -1.87 -23.47 15.98
CA SER A 257 -2.50 -24.78 15.83
C SER A 257 -2.24 -25.32 14.42
N THR A 258 -2.18 -26.65 14.28
CA THR A 258 -2.08 -27.32 12.97
C THR A 258 -3.42 -27.86 12.47
N ASN A 259 -4.49 -27.65 13.24
CA ASN A 259 -5.82 -28.23 13.01
C ASN A 259 -6.89 -27.18 12.74
N GLU A 260 -6.54 -25.90 12.81
CA GLU A 260 -7.44 -24.78 12.60
C GLU A 260 -6.79 -23.74 11.69
N ALA A 261 -7.62 -22.95 11.01
CA ALA A 261 -7.14 -21.85 10.21
C ALA A 261 -6.55 -20.77 11.14
N PRO A 262 -5.30 -20.33 10.93
CA PRO A 262 -4.73 -19.25 11.72
C PRO A 262 -5.40 -17.90 11.39
N ALA A 263 -5.40 -17.00 12.37
CA ALA A 263 -5.84 -15.62 12.16
C ALA A 263 -5.02 -14.93 11.05
N PRO A 264 -5.64 -14.01 10.28
CA PRO A 264 -4.96 -13.28 9.23
C PRO A 264 -3.99 -12.21 9.77
N GLU A 265 -4.26 -11.65 10.95
CA GLU A 265 -3.30 -10.88 11.74
C GLU A 265 -2.49 -11.84 12.64
N PRO A 266 -1.24 -11.54 13.06
CA PRO A 266 -0.35 -10.43 12.74
C PRO A 266 0.45 -10.62 11.45
N VAL A 267 1.35 -9.68 11.13
CA VAL A 267 2.34 -9.85 10.05
C VAL A 267 3.14 -11.16 10.24
N PRO A 268 3.47 -11.88 9.16
CA PRO A 268 4.24 -13.11 9.24
C PRO A 268 5.64 -12.83 9.82
N ALA A 269 6.26 -13.85 10.42
CA ALA A 269 7.60 -13.76 10.98
C ALA A 269 8.67 -13.50 9.89
N PHE A 270 8.37 -13.81 8.64
CA PHE A 270 9.17 -13.47 7.47
C PHE A 270 8.25 -13.19 6.28
N PHE A 271 8.61 -12.21 5.46
CA PHE A 271 7.95 -11.91 4.19
C PHE A 271 8.96 -11.35 3.19
N VAL A 272 8.87 -11.77 1.94
CA VAL A 272 9.56 -11.16 0.80
C VAL A 272 8.69 -11.23 -0.44
N ALA A 273 8.76 -10.19 -1.27
CA ALA A 273 8.25 -10.22 -2.64
C ALA A 273 9.43 -10.31 -3.62
N THR A 274 9.32 -11.19 -4.61
CA THR A 274 10.34 -11.43 -5.64
C THR A 274 9.86 -10.87 -6.97
N GLU A 275 10.42 -9.73 -7.34
CA GLU A 275 10.40 -9.12 -8.67
C GLU A 275 11.87 -8.91 -9.06
N ASP A 276 12.39 -9.83 -9.85
CA ASP A 276 13.80 -9.89 -10.25
C ASP A 276 13.96 -9.66 -11.76
N SER A 277 12.89 -9.20 -12.42
CA SER A 277 12.79 -9.01 -13.88
C SER A 277 13.13 -10.26 -14.71
N ASN A 278 13.04 -11.46 -14.11
CA ASN A 278 13.25 -12.75 -14.76
C ASN A 278 11.92 -13.52 -14.93
N GLY A 279 12.01 -14.83 -15.22
CA GLY A 279 10.87 -15.71 -15.42
C GLY A 279 10.38 -15.76 -16.85
N GLY A 280 9.47 -16.69 -17.13
CA GLY A 280 8.95 -16.96 -18.47
C GLY A 280 8.21 -18.28 -18.55
N ALA A 281 8.12 -18.85 -19.75
CA ALA A 281 7.41 -20.11 -20.00
C ALA A 281 8.15 -21.34 -19.45
N THR A 282 9.48 -21.30 -19.40
CA THR A 282 10.31 -22.39 -18.89
C THR A 282 10.39 -22.31 -17.36
N PRO A 283 10.28 -23.44 -16.62
CA PRO A 283 10.59 -23.45 -15.20
C PRO A 283 11.96 -22.87 -14.88
N ASP A 284 12.00 -21.95 -13.94
CA ASP A 284 13.22 -21.52 -13.28
C ASP A 284 13.11 -21.72 -11.78
N THR A 285 14.15 -21.36 -11.02
CA THR A 285 14.17 -21.50 -9.56
C THR A 285 14.84 -20.29 -8.93
N VAL A 286 14.21 -19.77 -7.89
CA VAL A 286 14.72 -18.67 -7.06
C VAL A 286 15.00 -19.20 -5.66
N THR A 287 16.18 -18.85 -5.13
CA THR A 287 16.53 -19.13 -3.73
C THR A 287 16.04 -18.00 -2.83
N ILE A 288 15.14 -18.34 -1.91
CA ILE A 288 14.67 -17.42 -0.87
C ILE A 288 15.51 -17.59 0.38
N GLN A 289 16.07 -16.49 0.87
CA GLN A 289 16.87 -16.43 2.10
C GLN A 289 15.96 -16.02 3.26
N VAL A 290 15.77 -16.92 4.22
CA VAL A 290 15.06 -16.62 5.47
C VAL A 290 16.10 -16.39 6.56
N PRO A 291 16.21 -15.18 7.15
CA PRO A 291 17.22 -14.87 8.18
C PRO A 291 17.10 -15.74 9.45
N GLY A 292 15.93 -16.31 9.67
CA GLY A 292 15.61 -17.15 10.81
C GLY A 292 14.20 -16.85 11.32
N LEU A 293 13.67 -17.73 12.18
CA LEU A 293 12.35 -17.56 12.78
C LEU A 293 12.46 -17.42 14.29
N PRO A 294 11.71 -16.49 14.92
CA PRO A 294 11.97 -16.06 16.29
C PRO A 294 11.44 -17.02 17.36
N GLN A 295 10.44 -17.84 17.04
CA GLN A 295 9.74 -18.68 18.01
C GLN A 295 9.92 -20.16 17.69
N SER A 296 10.04 -20.98 18.74
CA SER A 296 9.96 -22.43 18.62
C SER A 296 8.54 -22.85 18.25
N GLY A 297 8.38 -23.92 17.47
CA GLY A 297 7.05 -24.41 17.08
C GLY A 297 7.02 -24.99 15.67
N THR A 298 5.86 -24.94 15.03
CA THR A 298 5.69 -25.31 13.62
C THR A 298 5.48 -24.04 12.82
N ALA A 299 6.39 -23.74 11.90
CA ALA A 299 6.23 -22.68 10.93
C ALA A 299 5.52 -23.22 9.67
N GLN A 300 4.62 -22.44 9.11
CA GLN A 300 4.14 -22.60 7.75
C GLN A 300 4.87 -21.56 6.89
N CYS A 301 5.68 -22.03 5.94
CA CYS A 301 6.26 -21.19 4.90
C CYS A 301 5.50 -21.45 3.60
N ALA A 302 4.88 -20.42 3.05
CA ALA A 302 4.10 -20.47 1.83
C ALA A 302 4.69 -19.53 0.78
N SER A 303 4.58 -19.93 -0.48
CA SER A 303 4.95 -19.14 -1.64
C SER A 303 3.79 -19.11 -2.62
N TRP A 304 3.50 -17.96 -3.21
CA TRP A 304 2.40 -17.80 -4.16
C TRP A 304 2.70 -16.73 -5.19
N ALA A 305 2.30 -16.96 -6.44
CA ALA A 305 2.40 -15.96 -7.48
C ALA A 305 1.42 -14.81 -7.22
N GLY A 306 1.82 -13.60 -7.58
CA GLY A 306 0.98 -12.41 -7.65
C GLY A 306 1.03 -11.86 -9.06
N ASP A 307 -0.13 -11.54 -9.65
CA ASP A 307 -0.16 -10.68 -10.83
C ASP A 307 0.17 -9.21 -10.45
N GLY A 308 0.15 -8.29 -11.41
CA GLY A 308 0.35 -6.85 -11.16
C GLY A 308 -0.57 -6.25 -10.09
N SER A 309 -1.71 -6.90 -9.80
CA SER A 309 -2.70 -6.49 -8.80
C SER A 309 -2.50 -7.15 -7.42
N HIS A 310 -1.42 -7.90 -7.22
CA HIS A 310 -1.11 -8.67 -6.00
C HIS A 310 -2.10 -9.81 -5.68
N ARG A 311 -2.99 -10.15 -6.61
CA ARG A 311 -3.86 -11.33 -6.47
C ARG A 311 -3.13 -12.55 -7.01
N ILE A 312 -3.46 -13.73 -6.50
CA ILE A 312 -3.08 -14.96 -7.18
C ILE A 312 -3.66 -14.87 -8.59
N PRO A 313 -2.83 -15.02 -9.64
CA PRO A 313 -3.28 -14.84 -11.02
C PRO A 313 -4.52 -15.66 -11.31
N MET A 314 -5.52 -15.01 -11.91
CA MET A 314 -6.77 -15.69 -12.25
C MET A 314 -6.49 -16.83 -13.23
N MET A 315 -7.07 -17.99 -12.95
CA MET A 315 -6.93 -19.20 -13.75
C MET A 315 -8.05 -19.29 -14.77
N GLU A 316 -7.80 -19.91 -15.92
CA GLU A 316 -8.85 -20.17 -16.91
C GLU A 316 -9.95 -21.08 -16.34
N ARG A 317 -9.57 -22.06 -15.52
CA ARG A 317 -10.46 -23.12 -15.05
C ARG A 317 -10.56 -23.15 -13.52
N ALA A 318 -11.75 -23.45 -13.02
CA ALA A 318 -12.00 -23.58 -11.59
C ALA A 318 -11.30 -24.80 -10.95
N ASN A 319 -11.04 -25.86 -11.73
CA ASN A 319 -10.39 -27.09 -11.25
C ASN A 319 -8.87 -27.12 -11.50
N GLN A 320 -8.27 -25.95 -11.64
CA GLN A 320 -6.83 -25.80 -11.79
C GLN A 320 -6.17 -25.54 -10.42
N THR A 321 -5.01 -26.14 -10.18
CA THR A 321 -4.21 -25.82 -9.01
C THR A 321 -3.62 -24.42 -9.18
N PRO A 322 -3.83 -23.49 -8.22
CA PRO A 322 -3.24 -22.16 -8.29
C PRO A 322 -1.72 -22.22 -8.18
N ALA A 323 -1.05 -21.17 -8.63
CA ALA A 323 0.38 -20.96 -8.44
C ALA A 323 0.69 -20.65 -6.97
N PHE A 324 0.57 -21.66 -6.12
CA PHE A 324 0.71 -21.61 -4.66
C PHE A 324 1.30 -22.93 -4.17
N ASP A 325 2.20 -22.86 -3.19
CA ASP A 325 2.66 -24.02 -2.45
C ASP A 325 3.03 -23.63 -1.00
N ALA A 326 3.00 -24.61 -0.09
CA ALA A 326 3.36 -24.39 1.31
C ALA A 326 3.99 -25.63 1.96
N VAL A 327 5.00 -25.37 2.78
CA VAL A 327 5.72 -26.38 3.58
C VAL A 327 5.58 -26.11 5.08
N ARG A 328 5.74 -27.16 5.88
CA ARG A 328 5.79 -27.07 7.35
C ARG A 328 7.22 -27.33 7.83
N ILE A 329 7.75 -26.43 8.64
CA ILE A 329 9.12 -26.49 9.18
C ILE A 329 9.04 -26.50 10.70
N ARG A 330 9.73 -27.44 11.35
CA ARG A 330 9.83 -27.44 12.82
C ARG A 330 10.94 -26.50 13.28
N VAL A 331 10.61 -25.49 14.07
CA VAL A 331 11.58 -24.59 14.71
C VAL A 331 11.82 -25.08 16.14
N ARG A 332 13.08 -25.37 16.50
CA ARG A 332 13.46 -25.77 17.86
C ARG A 332 14.10 -24.61 18.62
#